data_AF-A0A318B450-F1
#
_entry.id   AF-A0A318B450-F1
#
_cell.length_a   1.000
_cell.length_b   1.000
_cell.length_c   1.000
_cell.angle_alpha   90.00
_cell.angle_beta   90.00
_cell.angle_gamma   90.00
#
_symmetry.space_group_name_H-M   'P 1'
#
loop_
_entity.id
_entity.type
_entity.pdbx_description
1 polymer ?
#
loop_
_entity_poly.entity_id
_entity_poly.type
_entity_poly.pdbx_seq_one_letter_code
_entity_poly.pdbx_strand_id
1 'polypeptide(L)' 'MKNITVSIDEETYRRARIKAAEQDTSVSALVRKFLVEVAQDESEFERLKRREAEIRAQIKDFSASDRLPRDELYDRKF' A
#
# COMPACT_ATOMS: atom_id res chain seq x y z
N MET A 1 -5.94 4.92 27.06
CA MET A 1 -5.17 5.47 25.92
C MET A 1 -3.70 5.48 26.30
N LYS A 2 -2.80 5.13 25.38
CA LYS A 2 -1.35 5.24 25.61
C LYS A 2 -0.85 6.56 25.02
N ASN A 3 -0.03 7.30 25.76
CA ASN A 3 0.58 8.54 25.29
C ASN A 3 1.97 8.23 24.76
N ILE A 4 2.33 8.82 23.62
CA ILE A 4 3.65 8.68 23.01
C ILE A 4 4.24 10.08 22.91
N THR A 5 5.45 10.27 23.45
CA THR A 5 6.22 11.49 23.29
C THR A 5 7.22 11.27 22.16
N VAL A 6 7.18 12.15 21.16
CA VAL A 6 8.08 12.10 19.99
C VAL A 6 8.84 13.41 19.92
N SER A 7 10.17 13.32 19.88
CA SER A 7 11.03 14.47 19.60
C SER A 7 11.12 14.66 18.09
N ILE A 8 10.79 15.86 17.63
CA ILE A 8 10.88 16.26 16.22
C ILE A 8 11.64 17.58 16.12
N ASP A 9 12.29 17.80 14.99
CA ASP A 9 12.95 19.07 14.71
C ASP A 9 11.93 20.21 14.51
N GLU A 10 12.38 21.44 14.72
CA GLU A 10 11.53 22.63 14.69
C GLU A 10 10.93 22.89 13.29
N GLU A 11 11.67 22.58 12.22
CA GLU A 11 11.20 22.75 10.85
C GLU A 11 10.07 21.78 10.53
N THR A 12 10.23 20.50 10.87
CA THR A 12 9.20 19.47 10.74
C THR A 12 7.96 19.83 11.55
N TYR A 13 8.12 20.30 12.80
CA TYR A 13 6.99 20.74 13.62
C TYR A 13 6.23 21.90 12.96
N ARG A 14 6.94 22.90 12.44
CA ARG A 14 6.35 24.06 11.77
C ARG A 14 5.55 23.63 10.53
N ARG A 15 6.13 22.79 9.68
CA ARG A 15 5.46 22.26 8.48
C ARG A 15 4.24 21.40 8.83
N ALA A 16 4.36 20.54 9.83
CA ALA A 16 3.24 19.73 10.30
C ALA A 16 2.09 20.59 10.82
N ARG A 17 2.39 21.68 11.52
CA ARG A 17 1.37 22.61 12.04
C ARG A 17 0.65 23.37 10.93
N ILE A 18 1.37 23.84 9.91
CA ILE A 18 0.76 24.48 8.73
C ILE A 18 -0.19 23.50 8.04
N LYS A 19 0.28 22.28 7.78
CA LYS A 19 -0.51 21.24 7.10
C LYS A 19 -1.72 20.78 7.93
N ALA A 20 -1.60 20.77 9.26
CA ALA A 20 -2.72 20.50 10.16
C ALA A 20 -3.78 21.60 10.07
N ALA A 21 -3.36 22.87 10.07
CA ALA A 21 -4.27 24.00 9.94
C ALA A 21 -4.99 24.03 8.59
N GLU A 22 -4.29 23.71 7.49
CA GLU A 22 -4.89 23.58 6.15
C GLU A 22 -5.98 22.51 6.06
N GLN A 23 -5.92 21.50 6.92
CA GLN A 23 -6.86 20.37 6.95
C GLN A 23 -7.86 20.46 8.12
N ASP A 24 -7.98 21.64 8.77
CA ASP A 24 -8.82 21.88 9.95
C ASP A 24 -8.64 20.81 11.04
N THR A 25 -7.40 20.37 11.24
CA THR A 25 -7.06 19.29 12.16
C THR A 25 -5.90 19.67 13.08
N SER A 26 -5.59 18.79 14.04
CA SER A 26 -4.43 18.96 14.92
C SER A 26 -3.25 18.10 14.47
N VAL A 27 -2.03 18.52 14.84
CA VAL A 27 -0.83 17.70 14.62
C VAL A 27 -0.97 16.31 15.26
N SER A 28 -1.59 16.22 16.44
CA SER A 28 -1.85 14.94 17.11
C SER A 28 -2.82 14.04 16.32
N ALA A 29 -3.82 14.63 15.66
CA ALA A 29 -4.77 13.89 14.83
C ALA A 29 -4.13 13.42 13.51
N LEU A 30 -3.24 14.23 12.90
CA LEU A 30 -2.42 13.81 11.76
C LEU A 30 -1.52 12.62 12.12
N VAL A 31 -0.80 12.71 13.24
CA VAL A 31 0.08 11.63 13.71
C VAL A 31 -0.74 10.37 13.99
N ARG A 32 -1.92 10.50 14.61
CA ARG A 32 -2.81 9.35 14.82
C ARG A 32 -3.24 8.71 13.50
N LYS A 33 -3.65 9.51 12.51
CA LYS A 33 -4.07 9.00 11.20
C LYS A 33 -2.92 8.28 10.50
N PHE A 34 -1.72 8.87 10.51
CA PHE A 34 -0.53 8.28 9.93
C PHE A 34 -0.17 6.94 10.59
N LEU A 35 -0.21 6.85 11.92
CA LEU A 35 0.07 5.59 12.63
C LEU A 35 -0.97 4.50 12.32
N VAL A 36 -2.24 4.87 12.13
CA VAL A 36 -3.28 3.93 11.69
C VAL A 36 -3.02 3.45 10.27
N GLU A 37 -2.66 4.35 9.35
CA GLU A 37 -2.37 4.02 7.96
C GLU A 37 -1.17 3.07 7.84
N VAL A 38 -0.08 3.36 8.57
CA VAL A 38 1.10 2.48 8.63
C VAL A 38 0.75 1.09 9.18
N ALA A 39 -0.06 1.01 10.24
CA ALA A 39 -0.51 -0.27 10.78
C ALA A 39 -1.49 -1.01 9.84
N GLN A 40 -2.24 -0.28 9.03
CA GLN A 40 -3.14 -0.85 8.03
C GLN A 40 -2.38 -1.39 6.83
N ASP A 41 -1.35 -0.72 6.34
CA ASP A 41 -0.54 -1.19 5.21
C ASP A 41 0.13 -2.54 5.49
N GLU A 42 0.63 -2.75 6.71
CA GLU A 42 1.15 -4.06 7.11
C GLU A 42 0.07 -5.15 7.08
N SER A 43 -1.17 -4.80 7.47
CA SER A 43 -2.30 -5.73 7.43
C SER A 43 -2.81 -6.01 6.01
N GLU A 44 -2.85 -4.99 5.14
CA GLU A 44 -3.31 -5.11 3.76
C GLU A 44 -2.29 -5.86 2.91
N PHE A 45 -1.00 -5.61 3.11
CA PHE A 45 0.07 -6.36 2.48
C PHE A 45 -0.01 -7.85 2.84
N GLU A 46 -0.13 -8.18 4.14
CA GLU A 46 -0.27 -9.57 4.57
C GLU A 46 -1.59 -10.21 4.10
N ARG A 47 -2.68 -9.43 4.02
CA ARG A 47 -3.96 -9.88 3.43
C ARG A 47 -3.79 -10.22 1.94
N LEU A 48 -3.15 -9.33 1.17
CA LEU A 48 -2.90 -9.52 -0.26
C LEU A 48 -1.97 -10.70 -0.50
N LYS A 49 -0.93 -10.86 0.31
CA LYS A 49 -0.01 -12.01 0.26
C LYS A 49 -0.72 -13.33 0.52
N ARG A 50 -1.61 -13.39 1.50
CA ARG A 50 -2.45 -14.57 1.73
C ARG A 50 -3.36 -14.85 0.53
N ARG A 51 -3.97 -13.81 -0.03
CA ARG A 51 -4.86 -13.93 -1.19
C ARG A 51 -4.13 -14.42 -2.44
N GLU A 52 -2.92 -13.93 -2.66
CA GLU A 52 -2.03 -14.36 -3.74
C GLU A 52 -1.69 -15.85 -3.60
N ALA A 53 -1.31 -16.28 -2.39
CA ALA A 53 -1.02 -17.68 -2.11
C ALA A 53 -2.25 -18.59 -2.33
N GLU A 54 -3.45 -18.15 -1.93
CA GLU A 54 -4.71 -18.87 -2.18
C GLU A 54 -4.99 -19.03 -3.68
N ILE A 55 -4.87 -17.94 -4.45
CA ILE A 55 -5.10 -17.97 -5.90
C ILE A 55 -4.07 -18.87 -6.57
N ARG A 56 -2.79 -18.76 -6.18
CA ARG A 56 -1.71 -19.58 -6.73
C ARG A 56 -1.92 -21.06 -6.42
N ALA A 57 -2.41 -21.40 -5.24
CA ALA A 57 -2.74 -22.78 -4.86
C ALA A 57 -3.90 -23.38 -5.68
N GLN A 58 -4.78 -22.53 -6.24
CA GLN A 58 -5.87 -22.98 -7.13
C GLN A 58 -5.40 -23.24 -8.57
N ILE A 59 -4.23 -22.74 -8.95
CA ILE A 59 -3.66 -22.98 -10.27
C ILE A 59 -3.05 -24.38 -10.29
N LYS A 60 -3.80 -25.33 -10.87
CA LYS A 60 -3.36 -26.73 -11.02
C LYS A 60 -2.42 -26.94 -12.20
N ASP A 61 -2.65 -26.20 -13.28
CA ASP A 61 -1.82 -26.21 -14.49
C ASP A 61 -1.89 -24.83 -15.15
N PHE A 62 -0.75 -24.32 -15.60
CA PHE A 62 -0.65 -23.06 -16.32
C PHE A 62 0.47 -23.15 -17.36
N SER A 63 0.09 -23.08 -18.63
CA SER A 63 1.03 -22.94 -19.73
C SER A 63 0.80 -21.62 -20.44
N ALA A 64 1.83 -20.77 -20.48
CA ALA A 64 1.78 -19.52 -21.23
C ALA A 64 1.54 -19.75 -22.73
N SER A 65 1.96 -20.92 -23.25
CA SER A 65 1.75 -21.33 -24.64
C SER A 65 0.28 -21.55 -25.00
N ASP A 66 -0.61 -21.78 -24.01
CA ASP A 66 -2.05 -21.95 -24.26
C ASP A 66 -2.74 -20.63 -24.63
N ARG A 67 -2.11 -19.49 -24.32
CA ARG A 67 -2.66 -18.14 -24.57
C ARG A 67 -2.11 -17.46 -25.80
N LEU A 68 -0.98 -17.94 -26.30
CA LEU A 68 -0.35 -17.41 -27.49
C LEU A 68 0.27 -18.59 -28.23
N PRO A 69 -0.50 -19.22 -29.14
CA PRO A 69 0.04 -20.28 -29.97
C PRO A 69 1.24 -19.74 -30.74
N ARG A 70 2.27 -20.58 -30.90
CA ARG A 70 3.54 -20.19 -31.52
C ARG A 70 3.35 -19.54 -32.90
N ASP A 71 2.32 -19.95 -33.61
CA ASP A 71 2.02 -19.48 -34.96
C ASP A 71 1.45 -18.04 -34.97
N GLU A 72 0.79 -17.61 -33.88
CA GLU A 72 0.30 -16.24 -33.69
C GLU A 72 1.40 -15.29 -33.17
N LEU A 73 2.53 -15.82 -32.68
CA LEU A 73 3.64 -15.03 -32.13
C LEU A 73 4.25 -14.05 -33.15
N TYR A 74 4.15 -14.37 -34.44
CA TYR A 74 4.69 -13.58 -35.54
C TYR A 74 3.62 -12.83 -36.33
N ASP A 75 2.34 -12.97 -35.97
CA ASP A 75 1.25 -12.34 -36.69
C ASP A 75 1.15 -10.85 -36.28
N ARG A 76 1.96 -10.01 -36.94
CA ARG A 76 1.85 -8.56 -36.83
C ARG A 76 0.58 -8.12 -37.56
N LYS A 77 -0.53 -8.00 -36.82
CA LYS A 77 -1.70 -7.27 -37.30
C LYS A 77 -1.34 -5.79 -37.48
N PHE A 78 -1.17 -5.38 -38.73
CA PHE A 78 -1.16 -3.98 -39.14
C PHE A 78 -2.59 -3.50 -39.39
#